data_AF-A0AA36JQS2-F1
#
_entry.id   AF-A0AA36JQS2-F1
#
_cell.length_a   1.000
_cell.length_b   1.000
_cell.length_c   1.000
_cell.angle_alpha   90.00
_cell.angle_beta   90.00
_cell.angle_gamma   90.00
#
_symmetry.space_group_name_H-M   'P 1'
#
loop_
_entity.id
_entity.type
_entity.pdbx_description
1 polymer ?
#
loop_
_entity_poly.entity_id
_entity_poly.type
_entity_poly.pdbx_seq_one_letter_code
_entity_poly.pdbx_strand_id
1 'polypeptide(L)'
;MPLWEVMGGGEKGGIVIREGRDLTSKEEQERLSTGALVFEREVAGERLRYLRMSGTGPMQGWASLRIKDKPLLVQRPLQRKVRVLALHGAPGNSNIMKFQTAALRKLAGEDFDWAFLDGPCAWAPVPGATAQNFTERTAMEKSIAKGKAFVQWYTHPIPDEAAPGDSNGVDDGGKPKEMNFDNVQYLAVEETIAFLDKHFAASPTDIIVAFSQAGTMLALYADALRKAQRPIPWRLSVLVCGSMIDDPRYALQEPLDHAALYIHGGDADPWGRHGERMVPKMYRELEMLEHEDGHGFPASHPRAQEIYQRLLQRMYMSVTDLLER
;
A
#
# COMPACT_ATOMS: atom_id res chain seq x y z
N MET A 1 12.11 10.13 -5.66
CA MET A 1 12.65 11.40 -5.11
C MET A 1 14.01 11.08 -4.52
N PRO A 2 15.06 11.89 -4.71
CA PRO A 2 16.38 11.53 -4.20
C PRO A 2 16.37 11.26 -2.69
N LEU A 3 16.98 10.15 -2.30
CA LEU A 3 17.23 9.83 -0.90
C LEU A 3 18.61 10.38 -0.51
N TRP A 4 18.73 10.92 0.69
CA TRP A 4 19.96 11.46 1.23
C TRP A 4 20.28 10.84 2.58
N GLU A 5 21.56 10.65 2.89
CA GLU A 5 22.04 10.21 4.19
C GLU A 5 22.81 11.34 4.89
N VAL A 6 22.56 11.52 6.18
CA VAL A 6 23.31 12.45 7.03
C VAL A 6 24.68 11.87 7.38
N MET A 7 25.73 12.40 6.78
CA MET A 7 27.13 12.02 7.05
C MET A 7 27.80 12.93 8.08
N GLY A 8 27.25 14.12 8.30
CA GLY A 8 27.85 15.13 9.17
C GLY A 8 27.38 15.08 10.62
N GLY A 9 28.11 15.80 11.50
CA GLY A 9 27.65 16.11 12.85
C GLY A 9 27.81 14.99 13.90
N GLY A 10 28.53 13.92 13.60
CA GLY A 10 28.64 12.73 14.48
C GLY A 10 29.06 13.06 15.92
N GLU A 11 30.09 13.89 16.12
CA GLU A 11 30.54 14.32 17.45
C GLU A 11 29.49 15.11 18.25
N LYS A 12 28.48 15.66 17.57
CA LYS A 12 27.40 16.48 18.16
C LYS A 12 26.04 15.79 18.09
N GLY A 13 26.02 14.50 17.76
CA GLY A 13 24.80 13.71 17.62
C GLY A 13 23.94 14.05 16.39
N GLY A 14 24.44 14.83 15.43
CA GLY A 14 23.71 15.17 14.19
C GLY A 14 23.92 16.59 13.68
N ILE A 15 23.18 16.91 12.61
CA ILE A 15 23.23 18.21 11.93
C ILE A 15 22.12 19.15 12.39
N VAL A 16 22.38 20.46 12.32
CA VAL A 16 21.40 21.50 12.66
C VAL A 16 20.35 21.57 11.57
N ILE A 17 19.09 21.60 12.00
CA ILE A 17 17.92 21.80 11.14
C ILE A 17 17.31 23.16 11.44
N ARG A 18 16.81 23.82 10.41
CA ARG A 18 16.12 25.11 10.55
C ARG A 18 14.71 25.05 10.00
N GLU A 19 13.81 25.85 10.58
CA GLU A 19 12.42 26.00 10.14
C GLU A 19 12.35 26.61 8.72
N GLY A 20 13.31 27.47 8.36
CA GLY A 20 13.36 28.19 7.09
C GLY A 20 14.61 27.92 6.24
N ARG A 21 14.53 28.31 4.97
CA ARG A 21 15.64 28.17 4.01
C ARG A 21 16.88 28.96 4.44
N ASP A 22 16.70 30.14 5.01
CA ASP A 22 17.77 31.05 5.42
C ASP A 22 18.62 30.47 6.56
N LEU A 23 19.93 30.76 6.57
CA LEU A 23 20.85 30.38 7.64
C LEU A 23 20.59 31.11 8.96
N THR A 24 19.84 32.20 8.93
CA THR A 24 19.43 32.96 10.12
C THR A 24 18.05 32.57 10.63
N SER A 25 17.34 31.67 9.94
CA SER A 25 16.03 31.19 10.39
C SER A 25 16.16 30.35 11.67
N LYS A 26 15.07 30.28 12.43
CA LYS A 26 15.02 29.60 13.73
C LYS A 26 15.52 28.15 13.61
N GLU A 27 16.41 27.77 14.50
CA GLU A 27 16.88 26.39 14.64
C GLU A 27 15.79 25.55 15.31
N GLU A 28 15.63 24.32 14.81
CA GLU A 28 14.86 23.30 15.50
C GLU A 28 15.55 22.93 16.82
N GLN A 29 14.76 22.51 17.80
CA GLN A 29 15.29 22.12 19.11
C GLN A 29 16.16 20.87 19.02
N GLU A 30 15.80 19.95 18.12
CA GLU A 30 16.52 18.70 17.91
C GLU A 30 17.42 18.75 16.67
N ARG A 31 18.50 17.97 16.70
CA ARG A 31 19.37 17.72 15.54
C ARG A 31 18.87 16.52 14.77
N LEU A 32 19.03 16.54 13.46
CA LEU A 32 18.83 15.34 12.64
C LEU A 32 20.07 14.44 12.78
N SER A 33 19.88 13.23 13.30
CA SER A 33 20.98 12.33 13.67
C SER A 33 21.87 11.93 12.50
N THR A 34 23.17 11.76 12.74
CA THR A 34 24.08 11.12 11.76
C THR A 34 23.61 9.71 11.42
N GLY A 35 23.68 9.32 10.15
CA GLY A 35 23.12 8.09 9.59
C GLY A 35 21.61 8.14 9.30
N ALA A 36 20.92 9.25 9.61
CA ALA A 36 19.51 9.41 9.24
C ALA A 36 19.37 9.45 7.71
N LEU A 37 18.38 8.73 7.20
CA LEU A 37 17.95 8.85 5.81
C LEU A 37 16.83 9.89 5.71
N VAL A 38 16.83 10.66 4.63
CA VAL A 38 15.80 11.69 4.36
C VAL A 38 15.43 11.73 2.89
N PHE A 39 14.18 12.07 2.58
CA PHE A 39 13.74 12.42 1.24
C PHE A 39 14.02 13.88 0.93
N GLU A 40 14.50 14.13 -0.27
CA GLU A 40 14.48 15.45 -0.87
C GLU A 40 13.05 15.93 -1.13
N ARG A 41 12.72 17.12 -0.61
CA ARG A 41 11.53 17.87 -0.99
C ARG A 41 11.87 19.04 -1.91
N GLU A 42 12.99 19.69 -1.65
CA GLU A 42 13.44 20.84 -2.42
C GLU A 42 14.95 21.02 -2.22
N VAL A 43 15.69 21.26 -3.31
CA VAL A 43 17.09 21.71 -3.26
C VAL A 43 17.14 23.14 -3.75
N ALA A 44 17.73 24.00 -2.94
CA ALA A 44 17.72 25.44 -3.18
C ALA A 44 19.10 26.05 -2.91
N GLY A 45 20.04 25.79 -3.83
CA GLY A 45 21.46 26.05 -3.63
C GLY A 45 22.08 24.97 -2.72
N GLU A 46 22.80 25.38 -1.68
CA GLU A 46 23.43 24.46 -0.70
C GLU A 46 22.47 24.05 0.44
N ARG A 47 21.16 24.11 0.21
CA ARG A 47 20.12 23.89 1.22
C ARG A 47 19.14 22.83 0.72
N LEU A 48 18.86 21.86 1.57
CA LEU A 48 17.91 20.77 1.34
C LEU A 48 16.72 20.92 2.27
N ARG A 49 15.52 21.09 1.71
CA ARG A 49 14.29 20.82 2.43
C ARG A 49 14.01 19.34 2.36
N TYR A 50 13.74 18.72 3.51
CA TYR A 50 13.63 17.26 3.58
C TYR A 50 12.40 16.77 4.35
N LEU A 51 12.09 15.49 4.18
CA LEU A 51 11.25 14.71 5.10
C LEU A 51 12.06 13.52 5.63
N ARG A 52 12.09 13.31 6.94
CA ARG A 52 12.89 12.27 7.60
C ARG A 52 12.32 10.88 7.34
N MET A 53 13.21 9.94 7.07
CA MET A 53 12.88 8.53 6.79
C MET A 53 13.28 7.60 7.91
N SER A 54 14.46 7.79 8.49
CA SER A 54 15.00 7.02 9.60
C SER A 54 15.79 7.93 10.56
N GLY A 55 16.26 7.39 11.69
CA GLY A 55 17.01 8.15 12.69
C GLY A 55 16.13 9.06 13.56
N THR A 56 16.77 9.92 14.34
CA THR A 56 16.14 10.83 15.32
C THR A 56 16.23 12.31 14.87
N GLY A 57 15.49 13.21 15.52
CA GLY A 57 15.41 14.63 15.14
C GLY A 57 14.10 15.09 14.47
N PRO A 58 14.09 16.30 13.89
CA PRO A 58 12.89 16.88 13.28
C PRO A 58 12.42 16.09 12.05
N MET A 59 11.11 15.89 11.95
CA MET A 59 10.50 15.16 10.83
C MET A 59 10.69 15.87 9.48
N GLN A 60 10.77 17.20 9.49
CA GLN A 60 11.00 18.01 8.31
C GLN A 60 11.82 19.25 8.68
N GLY A 61 12.38 19.91 7.69
CA GLY A 61 13.06 21.18 7.86
C GLY A 61 14.08 21.43 6.77
N TRP A 62 14.93 22.44 6.98
CA TRP A 62 16.00 22.83 6.08
C TRP A 62 17.37 22.51 6.67
N ALA A 63 18.11 21.66 5.96
CA ALA A 63 19.48 21.29 6.26
C ALA A 63 20.46 21.93 5.27
N SER A 64 21.69 22.18 5.70
CA SER A 64 22.78 22.52 4.77
C SER A 64 23.34 21.22 4.16
N LEU A 65 23.63 21.24 2.86
CA LEU A 65 24.23 20.08 2.17
C LEU A 65 25.71 19.88 2.57
N ARG A 66 26.42 20.97 2.87
CA ARG A 66 27.82 20.96 3.30
C ARG A 66 28.14 22.11 4.25
N ILE A 67 29.25 22.01 4.97
CA ILE A 67 29.88 23.11 5.71
C ILE A 67 31.34 23.17 5.27
N LYS A 68 31.75 24.32 4.69
CA LYS A 68 33.01 24.42 3.95
C LYS A 68 33.06 23.29 2.90
N ASP A 69 34.14 22.52 2.86
CA ASP A 69 34.31 21.40 1.92
C ASP A 69 33.84 20.05 2.47
N LYS A 70 33.24 20.02 3.67
CA LYS A 70 32.76 18.76 4.29
C LYS A 70 31.28 18.53 3.97
N PRO A 71 30.90 17.45 3.28
CA PRO A 71 29.51 17.11 3.05
C PRO A 71 28.82 16.75 4.38
N LEU A 72 27.63 17.30 4.58
CA LEU A 72 26.74 16.93 5.68
C LEU A 72 25.69 15.92 5.25
N LEU A 73 25.25 16.00 4.00
CA LEU A 73 24.27 15.13 3.37
C LEU A 73 24.85 14.62 2.05
N VAL A 74 24.71 13.32 1.80
CA VAL A 74 25.16 12.67 0.56
C VAL A 74 23.97 11.94 -0.05
N GLN A 75 23.77 12.10 -1.37
CA GLN A 75 22.74 11.35 -2.08
C GLN A 75 23.04 9.85 -2.03
N ARG A 76 22.01 9.05 -1.75
CA ARG A 76 22.04 7.60 -1.74
C ARG A 76 21.10 7.07 -2.83
N PRO A 77 21.57 6.98 -4.08
CA PRO A 77 20.78 6.35 -5.13
C PRO A 77 20.61 4.85 -4.86
N LEU A 78 19.56 4.28 -5.45
CA LEU A 78 19.34 2.83 -5.43
C LEU A 78 20.22 2.18 -6.51
N GLN A 79 20.83 1.04 -6.17
CA GLN A 79 21.63 0.22 -7.10
C GLN A 79 20.83 -0.27 -8.31
N ARG A 80 19.50 -0.38 -8.16
CA ARG A 80 18.53 -0.67 -9.23
C ARG A 80 17.16 -0.12 -8.86
N LYS A 81 16.28 0.02 -9.84
CA LYS A 81 14.86 0.31 -9.58
C LYS A 81 14.22 -0.79 -8.73
N VAL A 82 13.35 -0.37 -7.82
CA VAL A 82 12.55 -1.26 -6.97
C VAL A 82 11.37 -1.78 -7.78
N ARG A 83 11.17 -3.09 -7.81
CA ARG A 83 10.09 -3.71 -8.60
C ARG A 83 8.82 -3.79 -7.77
N VAL A 84 7.80 -3.07 -8.19
CA VAL A 84 6.49 -3.00 -7.55
C VAL A 84 5.47 -3.74 -8.40
N LEU A 85 4.78 -4.71 -7.81
CA LEU A 85 3.66 -5.39 -8.44
C LEU A 85 2.35 -4.85 -7.89
N ALA A 86 1.53 -4.24 -8.76
CA ALA A 86 0.22 -3.71 -8.40
C ALA A 86 -0.89 -4.69 -8.81
N LEU A 87 -1.74 -5.06 -7.84
CA LEU A 87 -2.82 -6.03 -7.98
C LEU A 87 -4.18 -5.36 -7.75
N HIS A 88 -5.09 -5.51 -8.72
CA HIS A 88 -6.40 -4.84 -8.72
C HIS A 88 -7.42 -5.51 -7.79
N GLY A 89 -8.44 -4.77 -7.35
CA GLY A 89 -9.61 -5.33 -6.64
C GLY A 89 -10.61 -6.01 -7.59
N ALA A 90 -11.67 -6.62 -7.07
CA ALA A 90 -12.66 -7.31 -7.90
C ALA A 90 -14.06 -6.67 -7.87
N PRO A 91 -14.80 -6.78 -8.98
CA PRO A 91 -14.30 -7.07 -10.33
C PRO A 91 -13.46 -5.89 -10.86
N GLY A 92 -12.36 -6.17 -11.56
CA GLY A 92 -11.43 -5.13 -12.00
C GLY A 92 -10.45 -5.59 -13.06
N ASN A 93 -9.46 -4.75 -13.36
CA ASN A 93 -8.31 -5.10 -14.20
C ASN A 93 -7.13 -4.14 -13.99
N SER A 94 -6.02 -4.43 -14.65
CA SER A 94 -4.79 -3.65 -14.60
C SER A 94 -4.94 -2.18 -15.01
N ASN A 95 -5.88 -1.85 -15.91
CA ASN A 95 -6.08 -0.46 -16.35
C ASN A 95 -6.71 0.37 -15.22
N ILE A 96 -7.68 -0.22 -14.50
CA ILE A 96 -8.31 0.40 -13.34
C ILE A 96 -7.27 0.57 -12.22
N MET A 97 -6.48 -0.45 -11.92
CA MET A 97 -5.42 -0.35 -10.91
C MET A 97 -4.36 0.71 -11.28
N LYS A 98 -3.99 0.80 -12.56
CA LYS A 98 -3.07 1.84 -13.05
C LYS A 98 -3.64 3.25 -12.90
N PHE A 99 -4.95 3.41 -13.06
CA PHE A 99 -5.65 4.66 -12.81
C PHE A 99 -5.68 4.99 -11.31
N GLN A 100 -6.12 4.05 -10.46
CA GLN A 100 -6.22 4.24 -9.02
C GLN A 100 -4.87 4.58 -8.36
N THR A 101 -3.78 3.99 -8.84
CA THR A 101 -2.43 4.23 -8.31
C THR A 101 -1.74 5.46 -8.91
N ALA A 102 -2.37 6.24 -9.78
CA ALA A 102 -1.69 7.31 -10.52
C ALA A 102 -1.02 8.37 -9.63
N ALA A 103 -1.69 8.79 -8.55
CA ALA A 103 -1.14 9.76 -7.60
C ALA A 103 0.10 9.21 -6.87
N LEU A 104 0.01 7.99 -6.35
CA LEU A 104 1.13 7.30 -5.70
C LEU A 104 2.32 7.13 -6.65
N ARG A 105 2.09 6.66 -7.88
CA ARG A 105 3.16 6.47 -8.88
C ARG A 105 3.84 7.77 -9.25
N LYS A 106 3.07 8.87 -9.38
CA LYS A 106 3.63 10.20 -9.63
C LYS A 106 4.56 10.64 -8.49
N LEU A 107 4.21 10.36 -7.24
CA LEU A 107 5.04 10.69 -6.07
C LEU A 107 6.26 9.76 -5.93
N ALA A 108 6.09 8.47 -6.24
CA ALA A 108 7.15 7.48 -6.22
C ALA A 108 8.28 7.82 -7.20
N GLY A 109 7.92 8.33 -8.38
CA GLY A 109 8.89 8.69 -9.42
C GLY A 109 9.57 7.47 -10.03
N GLU A 110 10.78 7.65 -10.53
CA GLU A 110 11.48 6.65 -11.35
C GLU A 110 12.23 5.58 -10.55
N ASP A 111 12.32 5.75 -9.24
CA ASP A 111 12.96 4.79 -8.33
C ASP A 111 12.21 3.46 -8.26
N PHE A 112 10.92 3.47 -8.64
CA PHE A 112 10.04 2.31 -8.62
C PHE A 112 9.58 1.95 -10.03
N ASP A 113 9.83 0.71 -10.43
CA ASP A 113 9.33 0.12 -11.66
C ASP A 113 8.03 -0.65 -11.38
N TRP A 114 6.95 -0.30 -12.08
CA TRP A 114 5.60 -0.76 -11.77
C TRP A 114 5.10 -1.76 -12.80
N ALA A 115 4.86 -2.99 -12.36
CA ALA A 115 4.12 -4.00 -13.09
C ALA A 115 2.67 -4.08 -12.59
N PHE A 116 1.77 -4.51 -13.48
CA PHE A 116 0.35 -4.71 -13.16
C PHE A 116 -0.08 -6.09 -13.63
N LEU A 117 -0.77 -6.82 -12.76
CA LEU A 117 -1.22 -8.18 -13.05
C LEU A 117 -2.74 -8.28 -12.93
N ASP A 118 -3.33 -8.99 -13.87
CA ASP A 118 -4.75 -9.32 -13.87
C ASP A 118 -4.98 -10.65 -13.16
N GLY A 119 -6.06 -10.73 -12.39
CA GLY A 119 -6.52 -11.98 -11.79
C GLY A 119 -6.91 -13.00 -12.86
N PRO A 120 -6.74 -14.31 -12.59
CA PRO A 120 -6.94 -15.35 -13.59
C PRO A 120 -8.42 -15.72 -13.78
N CYS A 121 -9.31 -15.33 -12.85
CA CYS A 121 -10.70 -15.73 -12.90
C CYS A 121 -11.50 -14.78 -13.79
N ALA A 122 -12.18 -15.34 -14.78
CA ALA A 122 -13.15 -14.59 -15.58
C ALA A 122 -14.29 -14.06 -14.69
N TRP A 123 -14.82 -12.90 -15.07
CA TRP A 123 -15.96 -12.30 -14.39
C TRP A 123 -17.00 -11.82 -15.40
N ALA A 124 -18.28 -11.99 -15.04
CA ALA A 124 -19.41 -11.42 -15.74
C ALA A 124 -20.41 -10.88 -14.70
N PRO A 125 -21.11 -9.78 -15.01
CA PRO A 125 -22.16 -9.28 -14.14
C PRO A 125 -23.34 -10.25 -14.10
N VAL A 126 -24.03 -10.29 -12.97
CA VAL A 126 -25.32 -10.96 -12.84
C VAL A 126 -26.42 -9.89 -12.99
N PRO A 127 -27.31 -10.01 -13.99
CA PRO A 127 -28.37 -9.03 -14.19
C PRO A 127 -29.21 -8.78 -12.93
N GLY A 128 -29.33 -7.52 -12.51
CA GLY A 128 -30.11 -7.12 -11.34
C GLY A 128 -29.43 -7.34 -9.99
N ALA A 129 -28.21 -7.88 -9.94
CA ALA A 129 -27.48 -8.01 -8.68
C ALA A 129 -27.07 -6.64 -8.12
N THR A 130 -27.13 -6.51 -6.78
CA THR A 130 -26.73 -5.33 -6.02
C THR A 130 -25.41 -5.51 -5.26
N ALA A 131 -25.00 -6.76 -5.03
CA ALA A 131 -23.72 -7.08 -4.40
C ALA A 131 -22.55 -6.69 -5.30
N GLN A 132 -21.56 -5.97 -4.75
CA GLN A 132 -20.44 -5.39 -5.50
C GLN A 132 -19.69 -6.39 -6.39
N ASN A 133 -19.60 -7.66 -5.98
CA ASN A 133 -18.93 -8.71 -6.73
C ASN A 133 -19.71 -9.19 -7.96
N PHE A 134 -20.98 -8.81 -8.12
CA PHE A 134 -21.85 -9.28 -9.20
C PHE A 134 -22.52 -8.15 -9.98
N THR A 135 -22.44 -6.90 -9.50
CA THR A 135 -23.11 -5.77 -10.16
C THR A 135 -22.47 -5.37 -11.48
N GLU A 136 -23.30 -4.86 -12.38
CA GLU A 136 -22.88 -4.17 -13.60
C GLU A 136 -21.86 -3.06 -13.31
N ARG A 137 -20.82 -2.99 -14.15
CA ARG A 137 -19.80 -1.95 -14.05
C ARG A 137 -20.31 -0.63 -14.59
N THR A 138 -19.95 0.45 -13.89
CA THR A 138 -20.33 1.82 -14.25
C THR A 138 -19.73 2.23 -15.59
N ALA A 139 -20.31 3.24 -16.23
CA ALA A 139 -19.77 3.81 -17.47
C ALA A 139 -18.33 4.33 -17.29
N MET A 140 -18.00 4.87 -16.11
CA MET A 140 -16.66 5.33 -15.78
C MET A 140 -15.66 4.17 -15.71
N GLU A 141 -15.99 3.09 -15.00
CA GLU A 141 -15.13 1.89 -14.93
C GLU A 141 -14.92 1.28 -16.32
N LYS A 142 -15.99 1.16 -17.12
CA LYS A 142 -15.92 0.66 -18.51
C LYS A 142 -15.01 1.53 -19.38
N SER A 143 -15.08 2.85 -19.22
CA SER A 143 -14.21 3.81 -19.92
C SER A 143 -12.73 3.65 -19.53
N ILE A 144 -12.44 3.56 -18.22
CA ILE A 144 -11.07 3.34 -17.71
C ILE A 144 -10.51 1.99 -18.14
N ALA A 145 -11.35 0.95 -18.17
CA ALA A 145 -10.96 -0.39 -18.61
C ALA A 145 -10.53 -0.44 -20.08
N LYS A 146 -10.99 0.49 -20.93
CA LYS A 146 -10.65 0.58 -22.36
C LYS A 146 -10.89 -0.75 -23.11
N GLY A 147 -12.03 -1.38 -22.85
CA GLY A 147 -12.41 -2.66 -23.47
C GLY A 147 -11.68 -3.89 -22.95
N LYS A 148 -10.75 -3.74 -21.98
CA LYS A 148 -10.15 -4.87 -21.28
C LYS A 148 -11.19 -5.57 -20.42
N ALA A 149 -11.17 -6.90 -20.41
CA ALA A 149 -12.08 -7.70 -19.59
C ALA A 149 -11.96 -7.32 -18.10
N PHE A 150 -13.09 -7.43 -17.40
CA PHE A 150 -13.10 -7.42 -15.94
C PHE A 150 -12.87 -8.85 -15.47
N VAL A 151 -12.00 -8.99 -14.48
CA VAL A 151 -11.57 -10.27 -13.91
C VAL A 151 -11.50 -10.16 -12.38
N GLN A 152 -11.25 -11.28 -11.74
CA GLN A 152 -11.17 -11.43 -10.29
C GLN A 152 -10.07 -12.44 -9.89
N TRP A 153 -9.74 -12.48 -8.60
CA TRP A 153 -8.72 -13.37 -8.03
C TRP A 153 -9.32 -14.66 -7.49
N TYR A 154 -10.52 -14.58 -6.95
CA TYR A 154 -11.34 -15.73 -6.59
C TYR A 154 -12.79 -15.34 -6.87
N THR A 155 -13.65 -16.35 -6.99
CA THR A 155 -15.08 -16.13 -7.23
C THR A 155 -15.89 -16.46 -5.98
N HIS A 156 -17.15 -16.05 -6.00
CA HIS A 156 -18.14 -16.39 -4.98
C HIS A 156 -19.24 -17.24 -5.62
N PRO A 157 -19.91 -18.13 -4.85
CA PRO A 157 -21.14 -18.75 -5.31
C PRO A 157 -22.14 -17.69 -5.78
N ILE A 158 -22.77 -17.91 -6.93
CA ILE A 158 -23.82 -17.02 -7.42
C ILE A 158 -25.01 -17.12 -6.44
N PRO A 159 -25.56 -16.00 -5.94
CA PRO A 159 -26.73 -16.06 -5.07
C PRO A 159 -27.92 -16.74 -5.77
N ASP A 160 -28.55 -17.73 -5.11
CA ASP A 160 -29.69 -18.52 -5.61
C ASP A 160 -31.02 -17.72 -5.66
N GLU A 161 -30.99 -16.45 -6.04
CA GLU A 161 -32.05 -15.44 -5.89
C GLU A 161 -32.14 -14.87 -4.44
N ALA A 162 -31.76 -13.60 -4.30
CA ALA A 162 -31.76 -12.83 -3.05
C ALA A 162 -30.99 -13.47 -1.87
N ALA A 163 -29.66 -13.57 -1.97
CA ALA A 163 -28.80 -13.95 -0.83
C ALA A 163 -27.69 -12.91 -0.60
N PRO A 164 -27.20 -12.79 0.64
CA PRO A 164 -27.11 -11.58 1.45
C PRO A 164 -26.07 -10.58 0.96
N GLY A 165 -26.43 -9.30 1.07
CA GLY A 165 -25.63 -8.16 0.67
C GLY A 165 -26.48 -6.91 0.46
N ASP A 166 -27.65 -6.85 1.12
CA ASP A 166 -28.47 -5.64 1.13
C ASP A 166 -27.78 -4.60 2.02
N SER A 167 -26.76 -3.95 1.45
CA SER A 167 -26.11 -2.79 2.03
C SER A 167 -26.96 -1.53 1.92
N ASN A 168 -28.18 -1.61 1.37
CA ASN A 168 -29.03 -0.44 1.21
C ASN A 168 -29.92 -0.16 2.43
N GLY A 169 -29.76 -0.93 3.51
CA GLY A 169 -30.45 -0.71 4.77
C GLY A 169 -29.64 0.13 5.75
N VAL A 170 -30.28 1.15 6.32
CA VAL A 170 -29.85 1.70 7.61
C VAL A 170 -30.35 0.80 8.74
N ASP A 171 -29.60 0.71 9.84
CA ASP A 171 -30.08 0.13 11.09
C ASP A 171 -31.20 0.99 11.69
N ASP A 172 -31.82 0.51 12.78
CA ASP A 172 -32.92 1.23 13.45
C ASP A 172 -32.50 2.60 14.02
N GLY A 173 -31.19 2.91 14.01
CA GLY A 173 -30.60 4.19 14.41
C GLY A 173 -30.15 5.08 13.24
N GLY A 174 -30.42 4.71 11.99
CA GLY A 174 -30.05 5.48 10.80
C GLY A 174 -28.60 5.33 10.34
N LYS A 175 -27.83 4.37 10.89
CA LYS A 175 -26.46 4.07 10.45
C LYS A 175 -26.48 3.01 9.35
N PRO A 176 -25.52 2.99 8.41
CA PRO A 176 -25.40 1.87 7.48
C PRO A 176 -25.32 0.54 8.25
N LYS A 177 -26.14 -0.45 7.88
CA LYS A 177 -26.01 -1.79 8.45
C LYS A 177 -24.60 -2.32 8.17
N GLU A 178 -23.92 -2.84 9.19
CA GLU A 178 -22.66 -3.57 8.98
C GLU A 178 -22.90 -4.74 8.02
N MET A 179 -21.95 -4.95 7.09
CA MET A 179 -22.04 -6.07 6.17
C MET A 179 -22.00 -7.40 6.92
N ASN A 180 -22.77 -8.37 6.42
CA ASN A 180 -22.72 -9.73 6.92
C ASN A 180 -21.56 -10.47 6.26
N PHE A 181 -20.61 -10.93 7.07
CA PHE A 181 -19.44 -11.71 6.65
C PHE A 181 -19.58 -13.21 6.99
N ASP A 182 -20.74 -13.64 7.45
CA ASP A 182 -21.02 -15.05 7.72
C ASP A 182 -21.16 -15.84 6.41
N ASN A 183 -20.68 -17.08 6.42
CA ASN A 183 -20.80 -18.03 5.30
C ASN A 183 -20.16 -17.54 3.98
N VAL A 184 -19.19 -16.63 4.04
CA VAL A 184 -18.40 -16.25 2.86
C VAL A 184 -17.68 -17.48 2.33
N GLN A 185 -17.80 -17.71 1.02
CA GLN A 185 -17.11 -18.78 0.32
C GLN A 185 -16.30 -18.22 -0.83
N TYR A 186 -15.04 -18.64 -0.89
CA TYR A 186 -14.13 -18.41 -2.01
C TYR A 186 -14.02 -19.68 -2.86
N LEU A 187 -14.13 -19.50 -4.18
CA LEU A 187 -13.92 -20.52 -5.19
C LEU A 187 -12.72 -20.12 -6.07
N ALA A 188 -12.10 -21.11 -6.70
CA ALA A 188 -10.92 -20.94 -7.56
C ALA A 188 -9.64 -20.42 -6.84
N VAL A 189 -9.55 -20.58 -5.51
CA VAL A 189 -8.39 -20.13 -4.72
C VAL A 189 -7.12 -20.86 -5.15
N GLU A 190 -7.19 -22.17 -5.36
CA GLU A 190 -6.00 -23.00 -5.58
C GLU A 190 -5.42 -22.81 -6.99
N GLU A 191 -6.30 -22.59 -7.96
CA GLU A 191 -5.95 -22.18 -9.31
C GLU A 191 -5.21 -20.83 -9.30
N THR A 192 -5.68 -19.88 -8.49
CA THR A 192 -5.02 -18.58 -8.34
C THR A 192 -3.71 -18.67 -7.57
N ILE A 193 -3.60 -19.54 -6.56
CA ILE A 193 -2.31 -19.83 -5.90
C ILE A 193 -1.30 -20.36 -6.91
N ALA A 194 -1.69 -21.34 -7.74
CA ALA A 194 -0.80 -21.88 -8.77
C ALA A 194 -0.39 -20.83 -9.82
N PHE A 195 -1.32 -19.94 -10.20
CA PHE A 195 -1.04 -18.82 -11.08
C PHE A 195 -0.03 -17.84 -10.47
N LEU A 196 -0.20 -17.45 -9.20
CA LEU A 196 0.71 -16.56 -8.49
C LEU A 196 2.09 -17.21 -8.30
N ASP A 197 2.14 -18.50 -7.99
CA ASP A 197 3.39 -19.24 -7.84
C ASP A 197 4.25 -19.19 -9.12
N LYS A 198 3.61 -19.44 -10.28
CA LYS A 198 4.27 -19.30 -11.58
C LYS A 198 4.72 -17.87 -11.86
N HIS A 199 3.91 -16.87 -11.48
CA HIS A 199 4.28 -15.47 -11.65
C HIS A 199 5.52 -15.11 -10.83
N PHE A 200 5.52 -15.38 -9.52
CA PHE A 200 6.63 -15.02 -8.65
C PHE A 200 7.91 -15.80 -8.92
N ALA A 201 7.82 -17.01 -9.48
CA ALA A 201 8.98 -17.74 -9.99
C ALA A 201 9.63 -17.06 -11.21
N ALA A 202 8.83 -16.41 -12.08
CA ALA A 202 9.31 -15.77 -13.30
C ALA A 202 9.63 -14.27 -13.15
N SER A 203 8.97 -13.59 -12.22
CA SER A 203 8.97 -12.13 -12.08
C SER A 203 9.29 -11.74 -10.64
N PRO A 204 10.57 -11.62 -10.28
CA PRO A 204 10.92 -11.29 -8.90
C PRO A 204 10.43 -9.88 -8.56
N THR A 205 9.85 -9.75 -7.36
CA THR A 205 9.10 -8.56 -6.92
C THR A 205 9.64 -8.12 -5.57
N ASP A 206 9.80 -6.82 -5.35
CA ASP A 206 10.27 -6.29 -4.06
C ASP A 206 9.10 -5.86 -3.17
N ILE A 207 8.08 -5.24 -3.75
CA ILE A 207 6.92 -4.68 -3.04
C ILE A 207 5.64 -5.04 -3.79
N ILE A 208 4.58 -5.37 -3.05
CA ILE A 208 3.24 -5.55 -3.61
C ILE A 208 2.34 -4.41 -3.14
N VAL A 209 1.55 -3.87 -4.07
CA VAL A 209 0.45 -2.95 -3.77
C VAL A 209 -0.84 -3.62 -4.21
N ALA A 210 -1.63 -4.09 -3.26
CA ALA A 210 -2.86 -4.85 -3.50
C ALA A 210 -4.08 -4.04 -3.06
N PHE A 211 -5.08 -3.96 -3.95
CA PHE A 211 -6.36 -3.33 -3.66
C PHE A 211 -7.44 -4.38 -3.42
N SER A 212 -8.23 -4.20 -2.35
CA SER A 212 -9.45 -4.96 -2.07
C SER A 212 -9.23 -6.47 -2.15
N GLN A 213 -9.95 -7.18 -3.01
CA GLN A 213 -9.89 -8.65 -3.17
C GLN A 213 -8.45 -9.19 -3.34
N ALA A 214 -7.55 -8.46 -4.02
CA ALA A 214 -6.17 -8.89 -4.21
C ALA A 214 -5.41 -9.04 -2.89
N GLY A 215 -5.70 -8.20 -1.89
CA GLY A 215 -5.05 -8.29 -0.59
C GLY A 215 -5.41 -9.59 0.14
N THR A 216 -6.66 -10.03 -0.01
CA THR A 216 -7.14 -11.30 0.59
C THR A 216 -6.46 -12.47 -0.10
N MET A 217 -6.41 -12.45 -1.44
CA MET A 217 -5.69 -13.45 -2.21
C MET A 217 -4.19 -13.49 -1.85
N LEU A 218 -3.58 -12.34 -1.57
CA LEU A 218 -2.18 -12.28 -1.17
C LEU A 218 -1.94 -12.93 0.20
N ALA A 219 -2.84 -12.71 1.16
CA ALA A 219 -2.77 -13.37 2.48
C ALA A 219 -2.95 -14.89 2.36
N LEU A 220 -3.89 -15.34 1.52
CA LEU A 220 -4.10 -16.77 1.22
C LEU A 220 -2.83 -17.40 0.60
N TYR A 221 -2.22 -16.72 -0.37
CA TYR A 221 -0.99 -17.19 -0.99
C TYR A 221 0.20 -17.20 -0.01
N ALA A 222 0.35 -16.16 0.82
CA ALA A 222 1.38 -16.11 1.85
C ALA A 222 1.25 -17.25 2.87
N ASP A 223 0.03 -17.60 3.27
CA ASP A 223 -0.22 -18.74 4.15
C ASP A 223 0.07 -20.08 3.47
N ALA A 224 -0.25 -20.22 2.19
CA ALA A 224 0.10 -21.40 1.42
C ALA A 224 1.63 -21.59 1.30
N LEU A 225 2.38 -20.51 1.08
CA LEU A 225 3.85 -20.54 1.12
C LEU A 225 4.36 -20.96 2.51
N ARG A 226 3.80 -20.38 3.59
CA ARG A 226 4.16 -20.74 4.98
C ARG A 226 3.92 -22.23 5.26
N LYS A 227 2.75 -22.77 4.88
CA LYS A 227 2.40 -24.20 5.01
C LYS A 227 3.36 -25.09 4.22
N ALA A 228 3.82 -24.61 3.06
CA ALA A 228 4.83 -25.27 2.23
C ALA A 228 6.27 -25.02 2.69
N GLN A 229 6.50 -24.32 3.81
CA GLN A 229 7.81 -23.93 4.33
C GLN A 229 8.66 -23.13 3.32
N ARG A 230 8.00 -22.33 2.49
CA ARG A 230 8.62 -21.44 1.51
C ARG A 230 8.54 -20.00 2.02
N PRO A 231 9.62 -19.21 1.87
CA PRO A 231 9.58 -17.80 2.26
C PRO A 231 8.69 -17.00 1.30
N ILE A 232 8.13 -15.91 1.81
CA ILE A 232 7.45 -14.91 0.99
C ILE A 232 8.49 -14.21 0.10
N PRO A 233 8.33 -14.17 -1.24
CA PRO A 233 9.37 -13.71 -2.15
C PRO A 233 9.47 -12.19 -2.34
N TRP A 234 8.71 -11.39 -1.58
CA TRP A 234 8.76 -9.92 -1.57
C TRP A 234 8.97 -9.39 -0.13
N ARG A 235 9.25 -8.09 0.00
CA ARG A 235 9.68 -7.44 1.25
C ARG A 235 8.54 -6.73 2.00
N LEU A 236 7.56 -6.17 1.28
CA LEU A 236 6.47 -5.38 1.85
C LEU A 236 5.16 -5.62 1.10
N SER A 237 4.09 -5.86 1.85
CA SER A 237 2.71 -5.83 1.36
C SER A 237 2.02 -4.51 1.72
N VAL A 238 1.60 -3.76 0.71
CA VAL A 238 0.75 -2.58 0.86
C VAL A 238 -0.68 -3.00 0.52
N LEU A 239 -1.56 -2.91 1.50
CA LEU A 239 -2.92 -3.43 1.47
C LEU A 239 -3.89 -2.26 1.52
N VAL A 240 -4.72 -2.07 0.49
CA VAL A 240 -5.64 -0.92 0.40
C VAL A 240 -7.08 -1.41 0.36
N CYS A 241 -7.89 -1.00 1.34
CA CYS A 241 -9.33 -1.26 1.46
C CYS A 241 -9.73 -2.72 1.20
N GLY A 242 -9.30 -3.64 2.07
CA GLY A 242 -9.59 -5.08 1.98
C GLY A 242 -8.54 -5.94 2.69
N SER A 243 -8.33 -7.16 2.23
CA SER A 243 -7.32 -8.12 2.75
C SER A 243 -7.74 -9.01 3.91
N MET A 244 -9.00 -9.01 4.30
CA MET A 244 -9.54 -9.94 5.29
C MET A 244 -9.81 -11.30 4.63
N ILE A 245 -9.46 -12.38 5.34
CA ILE A 245 -9.90 -13.73 5.00
C ILE A 245 -11.18 -14.00 5.79
N ASP A 246 -12.31 -13.90 5.11
CA ASP A 246 -13.65 -14.07 5.70
C ASP A 246 -14.20 -15.50 5.52
N ASP A 247 -13.61 -16.27 4.60
CA ASP A 247 -13.96 -17.68 4.44
C ASP A 247 -13.27 -18.53 5.53
N PRO A 248 -14.04 -19.14 6.46
CA PRO A 248 -13.48 -19.84 7.61
C PRO A 248 -12.63 -21.05 7.25
N ARG A 249 -12.78 -21.60 6.03
CA ARG A 249 -11.94 -22.72 5.54
C ARG A 249 -10.48 -22.32 5.39
N TYR A 250 -10.22 -21.03 5.18
CA TYR A 250 -8.88 -20.47 5.01
C TYR A 250 -8.40 -19.65 6.20
N ALA A 251 -9.10 -19.71 7.35
CA ALA A 251 -8.70 -18.99 8.54
C ALA A 251 -7.24 -19.28 8.92
N LEU A 252 -6.46 -18.19 9.07
CA LEU A 252 -5.06 -18.30 9.48
C LEU A 252 -4.97 -18.92 10.86
N GLN A 253 -4.15 -19.97 10.97
CA GLN A 253 -3.87 -20.61 12.26
C GLN A 253 -2.92 -19.75 13.12
N GLU A 254 -2.06 -18.98 12.46
CA GLU A 254 -1.10 -18.08 13.08
C GLU A 254 -0.95 -16.82 12.23
N PRO A 255 -0.67 -15.65 12.84
CA PRO A 255 -0.40 -14.44 12.08
C PRO A 255 0.84 -14.58 11.21
N LEU A 256 0.80 -14.00 10.01
CA LEU A 256 1.89 -13.95 9.05
C LEU A 256 3.05 -13.11 9.61
N ASP A 257 4.26 -13.67 9.56
CA ASP A 257 5.49 -12.97 9.87
C ASP A 257 6.01 -12.23 8.64
N HIS A 258 5.30 -11.16 8.27
CA HIS A 258 5.58 -10.37 7.07
C HIS A 258 5.16 -8.92 7.28
N ALA A 259 6.01 -7.99 6.83
CA ALA A 259 5.75 -6.56 6.93
C ALA A 259 4.56 -6.16 6.03
N ALA A 260 3.55 -5.55 6.65
CA ALA A 260 2.38 -5.02 5.96
C ALA A 260 2.10 -3.56 6.36
N LEU A 261 1.64 -2.77 5.39
CA LEU A 261 1.03 -1.46 5.60
C LEU A 261 -0.41 -1.52 5.10
N TYR A 262 -1.37 -1.41 6.01
CA TYR A 262 -2.79 -1.44 5.70
C TYR A 262 -3.39 -0.04 5.68
N ILE A 263 -4.07 0.30 4.59
CA ILE A 263 -4.75 1.57 4.36
C ILE A 263 -6.24 1.27 4.21
N HIS A 264 -7.10 1.83 5.05
CA HIS A 264 -8.55 1.59 4.99
C HIS A 264 -9.37 2.88 5.03
N GLY A 265 -10.56 2.82 4.44
CA GLY A 265 -11.45 3.96 4.30
C GLY A 265 -12.37 4.21 5.49
N GLY A 266 -11.96 3.80 6.70
CA GLY A 266 -12.67 4.14 7.94
C GLY A 266 -14.15 3.77 7.96
N ASP A 267 -15.00 4.70 8.37
CA ASP A 267 -16.46 4.53 8.38
C ASP A 267 -17.09 4.73 7.00
N ALA A 268 -16.41 5.44 6.09
CA ALA A 268 -16.85 5.61 4.72
C ALA A 268 -16.69 4.34 3.84
N ASP A 269 -15.88 3.38 4.27
CA ASP A 269 -15.67 2.09 3.61
C ASP A 269 -16.53 1.02 4.29
N PRO A 270 -17.47 0.36 3.58
CA PRO A 270 -18.26 -0.73 4.15
C PRO A 270 -17.42 -1.86 4.77
N TRP A 271 -16.19 -2.07 4.27
CA TRP A 271 -15.24 -3.04 4.80
C TRP A 271 -14.27 -2.46 5.84
N GLY A 272 -14.24 -1.14 6.01
CA GLY A 272 -13.18 -0.43 6.75
C GLY A 272 -13.07 -0.88 8.20
N ARG A 273 -14.16 -0.79 8.96
CA ARG A 273 -14.20 -1.22 10.38
C ARG A 273 -14.07 -2.73 10.55
N HIS A 274 -14.53 -3.52 9.59
CA HIS A 274 -14.28 -4.97 9.61
C HIS A 274 -12.79 -5.29 9.42
N GLY A 275 -12.15 -4.65 8.44
CA GLY A 275 -10.71 -4.80 8.22
C GLY A 275 -9.87 -4.28 9.37
N GLU A 276 -10.26 -3.17 9.99
CA GLU A 276 -9.63 -2.65 11.22
C GLU A 276 -9.62 -3.70 12.34
N ARG A 277 -10.69 -4.50 12.49
CA ARG A 277 -10.77 -5.57 13.50
C ARG A 277 -10.03 -6.84 13.10
N MET A 278 -9.95 -7.16 11.81
CA MET A 278 -9.50 -8.46 11.33
C MET A 278 -8.03 -8.47 10.88
N VAL A 279 -7.58 -7.46 10.14
CA VAL A 279 -6.21 -7.41 9.60
C VAL A 279 -5.13 -7.45 10.70
N PRO A 280 -5.28 -6.80 11.87
CA PRO A 280 -4.31 -6.92 12.97
C PRO A 280 -4.13 -8.35 13.52
N LYS A 281 -5.12 -9.22 13.34
CA LYS A 281 -5.02 -10.64 13.74
C LYS A 281 -4.24 -11.46 12.71
N MET A 282 -4.03 -10.94 11.50
CA MET A 282 -3.44 -11.64 10.38
C MET A 282 -1.95 -11.38 10.20
N TYR A 283 -1.40 -10.28 10.73
CA TYR A 283 -0.01 -9.86 10.50
C TYR A 283 0.69 -9.52 11.82
N ARG A 284 1.93 -10.00 12.02
CA ARG A 284 2.76 -9.65 13.18
C ARG A 284 3.37 -8.26 13.06
N GLU A 285 3.80 -7.89 11.86
CA GLU A 285 4.38 -6.59 11.56
C GLU A 285 3.41 -5.77 10.72
N LEU A 286 2.54 -5.01 11.40
CA LEU A 286 1.49 -4.22 10.76
C LEU A 286 1.60 -2.74 11.15
N GLU A 287 1.53 -1.88 10.13
CA GLU A 287 1.18 -0.48 10.30
C GLU A 287 -0.16 -0.21 9.65
N MET A 288 -0.99 0.64 10.27
CA MET A 288 -2.33 0.97 9.78
C MET A 288 -2.49 2.48 9.58
N LEU A 289 -3.15 2.86 8.48
CA LEU A 289 -3.48 4.22 8.14
C LEU A 289 -4.95 4.33 7.71
N GLU A 290 -5.68 5.26 8.31
CA GLU A 290 -7.09 5.50 8.00
C GLU A 290 -7.28 6.75 7.12
N HIS A 291 -8.24 6.69 6.21
CA HIS A 291 -8.84 7.82 5.50
C HIS A 291 -10.37 7.67 5.44
N GLU A 292 -11.09 8.67 4.93
CA GLU A 292 -12.57 8.69 4.87
C GLU A 292 -13.08 8.91 3.43
N ASP A 293 -12.33 8.42 2.44
CA ASP A 293 -12.69 8.55 1.01
C ASP A 293 -13.48 7.34 0.47
N GLY A 294 -13.94 6.48 1.38
CA GLY A 294 -14.63 5.23 1.06
C GLY A 294 -13.71 4.12 0.57
N HIS A 295 -14.29 3.16 -0.16
CA HIS A 295 -13.60 1.95 -0.61
C HIS A 295 -12.68 2.21 -1.82
N GLY A 296 -11.50 2.78 -1.57
CA GLY A 296 -10.59 3.20 -2.64
C GLY A 296 -9.26 3.73 -2.14
N PHE A 297 -8.42 4.17 -3.07
CA PHE A 297 -7.19 4.87 -2.71
C PHE A 297 -7.49 6.28 -2.18
N PRO A 298 -6.76 6.77 -1.16
CA PRO A 298 -6.97 8.11 -0.60
C PRO A 298 -6.86 9.22 -1.66
N ALA A 299 -7.79 10.16 -1.63
CA ALA A 299 -7.87 11.28 -2.57
C ALA A 299 -8.01 12.64 -1.88
N SER A 300 -8.60 12.71 -0.68
CA SER A 300 -8.87 13.99 -0.01
C SER A 300 -7.64 14.55 0.71
N HIS A 301 -7.33 15.82 0.43
CA HIS A 301 -6.26 16.57 1.10
C HIS A 301 -6.73 17.12 2.46
N PRO A 302 -5.82 17.26 3.46
CA PRO A 302 -4.39 16.94 3.41
C PRO A 302 -4.08 15.44 3.63
N ARG A 303 -5.07 14.65 4.07
CA ARG A 303 -4.87 13.29 4.56
C ARG A 303 -4.27 12.33 3.52
N ALA A 304 -4.72 12.38 2.27
CA ALA A 304 -4.19 11.56 1.20
C ALA A 304 -2.69 11.81 0.97
N GLN A 305 -2.26 13.06 1.07
CA GLN A 305 -0.84 13.41 0.94
C GLN A 305 -0.02 12.83 2.09
N GLU A 306 -0.49 12.94 3.33
CA GLU A 306 0.17 12.35 4.51
C GLU A 306 0.33 10.83 4.35
N ILE A 307 -0.74 10.14 3.95
CA ILE A 307 -0.74 8.70 3.75
C ILE A 307 0.26 8.31 2.66
N TYR A 308 0.25 9.00 1.50
CA TYR A 308 1.20 8.68 0.43
C TYR A 308 2.65 8.96 0.82
N GLN A 309 2.90 9.99 1.63
CA GLN A 309 4.25 10.25 2.15
C GLN A 309 4.70 9.13 3.10
N ARG A 310 3.83 8.66 3.99
CA ARG A 310 4.15 7.56 4.90
C ARG A 310 4.28 6.22 4.17
N LEU A 311 3.44 5.97 3.18
CA LEU A 311 3.53 4.80 2.30
C LEU A 311 4.88 4.77 1.57
N LEU A 312 5.26 5.87 0.92
CA LEU A 312 6.58 5.97 0.28
C LEU A 312 7.70 5.78 1.30
N GLN A 313 7.55 6.32 2.51
CA GLN A 313 8.53 6.08 3.57
C GLN A 313 8.73 4.58 3.83
N ARG A 314 7.64 3.85 4.03
CA ARG A 314 7.68 2.39 4.22
C ARG A 314 8.26 1.64 3.03
N MET A 315 7.92 2.06 1.80
CA MET A 315 8.46 1.45 0.59
C MET A 315 9.98 1.55 0.53
N TYR A 316 10.58 2.73 0.74
CA TYR A 316 12.05 2.84 0.73
C TYR A 316 12.70 2.16 1.95
N MET A 317 12.07 2.22 3.13
CA MET A 317 12.59 1.53 4.32
C MET A 317 12.70 0.01 4.11
N SER A 318 11.81 -0.57 3.31
CA SER A 318 11.83 -2.01 3.00
C SER A 318 12.98 -2.43 2.07
N VAL A 319 13.67 -1.47 1.43
CA VAL A 319 14.70 -1.73 0.41
C VAL A 319 16.01 -0.97 0.67
N THR A 320 16.28 -0.60 1.93
CA THR A 320 17.50 0.14 2.29
C THR A 320 18.78 -0.63 1.98
N ASP A 321 18.71 -1.96 1.91
CA ASP A 321 19.81 -2.83 1.49
C ASP A 321 20.19 -2.66 0.00
N LEU A 322 19.29 -2.06 -0.80
CA LEU A 322 19.54 -1.73 -2.21
C LEU A 322 20.21 -0.36 -2.40
N LEU A 323 20.49 0.39 -1.34
CA LEU A 323 21.18 1.69 -1.45
C LEU A 323 22.66 1.49 -1.80
N GLU A 324 23.21 2.40 -2.61
CA GLU A 324 24.65 2.45 -2.87
C GLU A 324 25.42 2.84 -1.60
N ARG A 325 26.46 2.06 -1.27
CA ARG A 325 27.31 2.27 -0.08
C ARG A 325 28.42 3.27 -0.35
#